data_AF-A0A431M0H4-F1
#
_entry.id   AF-A0A431M0H4-F1
#
_cell.length_a   1.000
_cell.length_b   1.000
_cell.length_c   1.000
_cell.angle_alpha   90.00
_cell.angle_beta   90.00
_cell.angle_gamma   90.00
#
_symmetry.space_group_name_H-M   'P 1'
#
loop_
_entity.id
_entity.type
_entity.pdbx_description
1 polymer ?
#
loop_
_entity_poly.entity_id
_entity_poly.type
_entity_poly.pdbx_seq_one_letter_code
_entity_poly.pdbx_strand_id
1 'polypeptide(L)'
;MRKSHSRREAVLPLGIKNKVRTELPALVALTAIGEPWFSEEHRMDLLAVALVVRELAPLESLQATCAAELQRLCEQPVTLDNKVDIALNLAECLPWLQLQPNNRIQRALAALASRQEALVAA
;
A
#
# COMPACT_ATOMS: atom_id res chain seq x y z
N MET A 1 -29.91 -33.54 -2.05
CA MET A 1 -28.51 -33.08 -2.27
C MET A 1 -28.49 -31.57 -2.16
N ARG A 2 -27.92 -31.01 -1.08
CA ARG A 2 -27.82 -29.55 -0.89
C ARG A 2 -26.71 -29.03 -1.81
N LYS A 3 -27.07 -28.16 -2.75
CA LYS A 3 -26.11 -27.48 -3.62
C LYS A 3 -25.16 -26.68 -2.74
N SER A 4 -23.86 -26.95 -2.83
CA SER A 4 -22.83 -26.09 -2.26
C SER A 4 -23.01 -24.71 -2.86
N HIS A 5 -23.41 -23.73 -2.05
CA HIS A 5 -23.23 -22.33 -2.41
C HIS A 5 -21.73 -22.16 -2.65
N SER A 6 -21.30 -22.06 -3.90
CA SER A 6 -20.00 -21.44 -4.16
C SER A 6 -20.13 -20.09 -3.47
N ARG A 7 -19.24 -19.82 -2.50
CA ARG A 7 -19.00 -18.45 -2.08
C ARG A 7 -18.65 -17.77 -3.38
N ARG A 8 -19.59 -17.02 -3.97
CA ARG A 8 -19.25 -16.05 -5.00
C ARG A 8 -18.15 -15.28 -4.33
N GLU A 9 -16.91 -15.49 -4.78
CA GLU A 9 -15.84 -14.55 -4.53
C GLU A 9 -16.51 -13.21 -4.74
N ALA A 10 -16.52 -12.38 -3.70
CA ALA A 10 -17.07 -11.05 -3.81
C ALA A 10 -16.29 -10.43 -4.96
N VAL A 11 -16.89 -10.47 -6.15
CA VAL A 11 -16.52 -9.62 -7.26
C VAL A 11 -16.73 -8.28 -6.61
N LEU A 12 -15.64 -7.70 -6.10
CA LEU A 12 -15.66 -6.31 -5.76
C LEU A 12 -16.28 -5.65 -6.98
N PRO A 13 -17.30 -4.81 -6.82
CA PRO A 13 -17.88 -4.11 -7.95
C PRO A 13 -16.81 -3.13 -8.42
N LEU A 14 -15.87 -3.64 -9.21
CA LEU A 14 -14.83 -2.86 -9.84
C LEU A 14 -15.34 -2.49 -11.22
N GLY A 15 -16.55 -1.93 -11.23
CA GLY A 15 -16.70 -0.69 -11.95
C GLY A 15 -15.69 0.26 -11.33
N ILE A 16 -14.52 0.39 -11.96
CA ILE A 16 -13.56 1.43 -11.63
C ILE A 16 -14.33 2.75 -11.70
N LYS A 17 -14.72 3.29 -10.56
CA LYS A 17 -15.26 4.66 -10.45
C LYS A 17 -14.41 5.57 -9.58
N ASN A 18 -13.37 5.05 -8.93
CA ASN A 18 -12.33 5.88 -8.32
C ASN A 18 -11.00 5.13 -8.31
N LYS A 19 -10.22 5.27 -9.39
CA LYS A 19 -8.75 5.10 -9.33
C LYS A 19 -8.16 5.92 -8.17
N VAL A 20 -8.81 7.04 -7.89
CA VAL A 20 -8.39 8.10 -6.99
C VAL A 20 -8.36 7.71 -5.50
N ARG A 21 -9.06 6.67 -5.00
CA ARG A 21 -9.24 6.53 -3.53
C ARG A 21 -8.09 5.85 -2.78
N THR A 22 -7.24 5.07 -3.46
CA THR A 22 -5.94 4.60 -2.91
C THR A 22 -4.80 5.55 -3.27
N GLU A 23 -4.97 6.33 -4.33
CA GLU A 23 -4.00 7.34 -4.76
C GLU A 23 -4.06 8.61 -3.88
N LEU A 24 -5.28 9.03 -3.51
CA LEU A 24 -5.51 10.21 -2.70
C LEU A 24 -4.84 10.12 -1.34
N PRO A 25 -5.00 9.05 -0.53
CA PRO A 25 -4.44 9.05 0.82
C PRO A 25 -2.92 9.18 0.82
N ALA A 26 -2.21 8.42 -0.03
CA ALA A 26 -0.76 8.50 -0.11
C ALA A 26 -0.25 9.83 -0.71
N LEU A 27 -0.95 10.39 -1.71
CA LEU A 27 -0.58 11.71 -2.27
C LEU A 27 -0.91 12.84 -1.31
N VAL A 28 -2.03 12.77 -0.59
CA VAL A 28 -2.40 13.70 0.50
C VAL A 28 -1.36 13.60 1.60
N ALA A 29 -1.00 12.39 2.03
CA ALA A 29 0.07 12.17 2.99
C ALA A 29 1.42 12.76 2.54
N LEU A 30 1.79 12.60 1.27
CA LEU A 30 2.99 13.23 0.71
C LEU A 30 2.90 14.75 0.76
N THR A 31 1.76 15.34 0.40
CA THR A 31 1.57 16.80 0.47
C THR A 31 1.63 17.32 1.90
N ALA A 32 1.12 16.53 2.85
CA ALA A 32 1.08 16.82 4.28
C ALA A 32 2.47 16.84 4.95
N ILE A 33 3.50 16.21 4.36
CA ILE A 33 4.83 16.17 4.99
C ILE A 33 5.36 17.60 5.18
N GLY A 34 5.67 17.95 6.44
CA GLY A 34 6.13 19.27 6.86
C GLY A 34 5.03 20.23 7.29
N GLU A 35 3.77 19.84 7.13
CA GLU A 35 2.63 20.63 7.56
C GLU A 35 2.25 20.36 9.03
N PRO A 36 1.68 21.33 9.76
CA PRO A 36 1.29 21.16 11.18
C PRO A 36 0.26 20.06 11.43
N TRP A 37 -0.45 19.64 10.39
CA TRP A 37 -1.52 18.64 10.43
C TRP A 37 -1.07 17.27 9.89
N PHE A 38 0.22 17.09 9.59
CA PHE A 38 0.78 15.76 9.35
C PHE A 38 0.56 14.88 10.59
N SER A 39 0.14 13.64 10.37
CA SER A 39 -0.28 12.74 11.44
C SER A 39 0.21 11.32 11.17
N GLU A 40 0.06 10.46 12.18
CA GLU A 40 0.36 9.05 12.06
C GLU A 40 -0.45 8.36 10.96
N GLU A 41 -1.70 8.76 10.75
CA GLU A 41 -2.55 8.23 9.67
C GLU A 41 -1.91 8.45 8.29
N HIS A 42 -1.38 9.65 8.03
CA HIS A 42 -0.66 9.95 6.79
C HIS A 42 0.58 9.08 6.61
N ARG A 43 1.36 8.87 7.68
CA ARG A 43 2.51 7.96 7.67
C ARG A 43 2.07 6.53 7.36
N MET A 44 0.95 6.09 7.92
CA MET A 44 0.39 4.76 7.67
C MET A 44 -0.09 4.59 6.23
N ASP A 45 -0.65 5.64 5.60
CA ASP A 45 -1.04 5.60 4.20
C ASP A 45 0.17 5.39 3.27
N LEU A 46 1.29 6.07 3.55
CA LEU A 46 2.56 5.87 2.81
C LEU A 46 3.12 4.47 3.03
N LEU A 47 3.13 4.01 4.29
CA LEU A 47 3.62 2.68 4.65
C LEU A 47 2.77 1.56 4.02
N ALA A 48 1.46 1.74 3.92
CA ALA A 48 0.56 0.78 3.29
C ALA A 48 0.93 0.54 1.81
N VAL A 49 1.28 1.61 1.07
CA VAL A 49 1.76 1.47 -0.31
C VAL A 49 3.04 0.63 -0.36
N ALA A 50 4.01 0.94 0.50
CA ALA A 50 5.26 0.20 0.56
C ALA A 50 5.03 -1.30 0.83
N LEU A 51 4.24 -1.64 1.84
CA LEU A 51 3.97 -3.03 2.22
C LEU A 51 3.27 -3.82 1.11
N VAL A 52 2.26 -3.22 0.46
CA VAL A 52 1.53 -3.88 -0.62
C VAL A 52 2.43 -4.08 -1.85
N VAL A 53 3.25 -3.09 -2.21
CA VAL A 53 4.16 -3.23 -3.34
C VAL A 53 5.23 -4.28 -3.05
N ARG A 54 5.80 -4.33 -1.84
CA ARG A 54 6.74 -5.39 -1.44
C ARG A 54 6.15 -6.79 -1.54
N GLU A 55 4.86 -6.94 -1.25
CA GLU A 55 4.18 -8.23 -1.35
C GLU A 55 3.91 -8.67 -2.79
N LEU A 56 3.70 -7.71 -3.70
CA LEU A 56 3.28 -7.98 -5.07
C LEU A 56 4.43 -8.00 -6.08
N ALA A 57 5.44 -7.15 -5.85
CA ALA A 57 6.52 -6.93 -6.79
C ALA A 57 7.49 -8.11 -6.80
N PRO A 58 8.09 -8.45 -7.96
CA PRO A 58 9.20 -9.39 -8.01
C PRO A 58 10.37 -8.89 -7.14
N LEU A 59 11.00 -9.79 -6.37
CA LEU A 59 12.01 -9.43 -5.35
C LEU A 59 13.15 -8.54 -5.87
N GLU A 60 13.58 -8.73 -7.11
CA GLU A 60 14.70 -7.99 -7.72
C GLU A 60 14.24 -6.81 -8.60
N SER A 61 12.95 -6.45 -8.56
CA SER A 61 12.45 -5.32 -9.35
C SER A 61 12.77 -3.97 -8.72
N LEU A 62 12.78 -2.92 -9.54
CA LEU A 62 12.87 -1.54 -9.08
C LEU A 62 11.78 -1.23 -8.04
N GLN A 63 10.55 -1.69 -8.27
CA GLN A 63 9.44 -1.47 -7.36
C GLN A 63 9.63 -2.14 -6.00
N ALA A 64 10.18 -3.36 -5.96
CA ALA A 64 10.50 -4.00 -4.68
C ALA A 64 11.59 -3.23 -3.92
N THR A 65 12.59 -2.71 -4.62
CA THR A 65 13.66 -1.89 -4.05
C THR A 65 13.11 -0.57 -3.50
N CYS A 66 12.35 0.18 -4.31
CA CYS A 66 11.75 1.44 -3.91
C CYS A 66 10.72 1.27 -2.78
N ALA A 67 9.97 0.16 -2.77
CA ALA A 67 9.03 -0.11 -1.70
C ALA A 67 9.74 -0.48 -0.38
N ALA A 68 10.87 -1.19 -0.43
CA ALA A 68 11.69 -1.43 0.76
C ALA A 68 12.26 -0.11 1.34
N GLU A 69 12.72 0.78 0.47
CA GLU A 69 13.23 2.08 0.90
C GLU A 69 12.12 2.99 1.43
N LEU A 70 10.96 3.04 0.77
CA LEU A 70 9.80 3.78 1.24
C LEU A 70 9.34 3.31 2.62
N GLN A 71 9.32 1.99 2.86
CA GLN A 71 9.04 1.42 4.17
C GLN A 71 10.06 1.90 5.21
N ARG A 72 11.36 1.79 4.92
CA ARG A 72 12.43 2.22 5.82
C ARG A 72 12.29 3.70 6.20
N LEU A 73 11.94 4.56 5.24
CA LEU A 73 11.72 5.99 5.47
C LEU A 73 10.48 6.25 6.34
N CYS A 74 9.41 5.47 6.16
CA CYS A 74 8.17 5.60 6.94
C CYS A 74 8.25 5.00 8.34
N GLU A 75 9.15 4.05 8.58
CA GLU A 75 9.42 3.50 9.92
C GLU A 75 10.26 4.46 10.79
N GLN A 76 10.92 5.44 10.16
CA GLN A 76 11.62 6.53 10.80
C GLN A 76 10.71 7.77 10.95
N PRO A 77 11.10 8.80 11.74
CA PRO A 77 10.39 10.07 11.73
C PRO A 77 10.34 10.66 10.31
N VAL A 78 9.13 10.84 9.78
CA VAL A 78 8.88 11.49 8.49
C VAL A 78 8.98 13.00 8.67
N THR A 79 9.89 13.64 7.93
CA THR A 79 10.23 15.05 8.05
C THR A 79 10.40 15.70 6.67
N LEU A 80 10.63 17.01 6.63
CA LEU A 80 10.94 17.69 5.37
C LEU A 80 12.25 17.18 4.73
N ASP A 81 13.22 16.76 5.55
CA ASP A 81 14.53 16.32 5.06
C ASP A 81 14.43 15.05 4.20
N ASN A 82 13.52 14.14 4.54
CA ASN A 82 13.31 12.90 3.80
C ASN A 82 12.10 12.93 2.86
N LYS A 83 11.41 14.08 2.73
CA LYS A 83 10.24 14.24 1.86
C LYS A 83 10.55 13.93 0.39
N VAL A 84 11.71 14.35 -0.10
CA VAL A 84 12.12 14.13 -1.51
C VAL A 84 12.32 12.65 -1.78
N ASP A 85 13.02 11.93 -0.90
CA ASP A 85 13.24 10.50 -1.05
C ASP A 85 11.93 9.71 -0.96
N ILE A 86 11.02 10.11 -0.07
CA ILE A 86 9.67 9.54 0.01
C ILE A 86 8.93 9.77 -1.32
N ALA A 87 8.98 10.98 -1.87
CA ALA A 87 8.32 11.31 -3.13
C ALA A 87 8.85 10.45 -4.30
N LEU A 88 10.17 10.31 -4.41
CA LEU A 88 10.81 9.53 -5.47
C LEU A 88 10.42 8.05 -5.40
N ASN A 89 10.51 7.44 -4.21
CA ASN A 89 10.15 6.04 -4.04
C ASN A 89 8.64 5.80 -4.23
N LEU A 90 7.80 6.74 -3.78
CA LEU A 90 6.36 6.68 -4.01
C LEU A 90 6.01 6.79 -5.50
N ALA A 91 6.73 7.61 -6.27
CA ALA A 91 6.51 7.79 -7.70
C ALA A 91 6.81 6.51 -8.52
N GLU A 92 7.69 5.64 -8.04
CA GLU A 92 7.93 4.32 -8.65
C GLU A 92 6.88 3.28 -8.23
N CYS A 93 6.42 3.37 -6.97
CA CYS A 93 5.48 2.41 -6.40
C CYS A 93 4.04 2.63 -6.87
N LEU A 94 3.55 3.87 -6.79
CA LEU A 94 2.12 4.18 -6.94
C LEU A 94 1.60 3.91 -8.36
N PRO A 95 2.23 4.37 -9.45
CA PRO A 95 1.77 4.10 -10.80
C PRO A 95 1.81 2.61 -11.14
N TRP A 96 2.84 1.90 -10.67
CA TRP A 96 2.93 0.45 -10.88
C TRP A 96 1.81 -0.30 -10.15
N LEU A 97 1.49 0.11 -8.92
CA LEU A 97 0.42 -0.49 -8.13
C LEU A 97 -0.95 -0.29 -8.79
N GLN A 98 -1.19 0.88 -9.41
CA GLN A 98 -2.41 1.19 -10.15
C GLN A 98 -2.64 0.28 -11.37
N LEU A 99 -1.58 -0.31 -11.92
CA LEU A 99 -1.66 -1.25 -13.04
C LEU A 99 -1.95 -2.68 -12.58
N GLN A 100 -1.91 -2.97 -11.27
CA GLN A 100 -2.14 -4.30 -10.77
C GLN A 100 -3.63 -4.67 -10.75
N PRO A 101 -3.99 -5.93 -11.06
CA PRO A 101 -5.35 -6.41 -10.87
C PRO A 101 -5.78 -6.30 -9.41
N ASN A 102 -6.98 -5.76 -9.17
CA ASN A 102 -7.48 -5.52 -7.81
C ASN A 102 -7.59 -6.80 -6.97
N ASN A 103 -7.93 -7.95 -7.58
CA ASN A 103 -7.94 -9.24 -6.87
C ASN A 103 -6.55 -9.63 -6.36
N ARG A 104 -5.48 -9.24 -7.07
CA ARG A 104 -4.09 -9.46 -6.66
C ARG A 104 -3.76 -8.59 -5.45
N ILE A 105 -4.16 -7.31 -5.48
CA ILE A 105 -4.00 -6.38 -4.35
C ILE A 105 -4.74 -6.89 -3.10
N GLN A 106 -6.00 -7.34 -3.25
CA GLN A 106 -6.76 -7.90 -2.13
C GLN A 106 -6.09 -9.12 -1.50
N ARG A 107 -5.54 -10.02 -2.32
CA ARG A 107 -4.81 -11.19 -1.83
C ARG A 107 -3.55 -10.81 -1.07
N ALA A 108 -2.81 -9.81 -1.54
CA ALA A 108 -1.65 -9.27 -0.83
C ALA A 108 -2.04 -8.68 0.53
N LEU A 109 -3.11 -7.87 0.58
CA LEU A 109 -3.63 -7.31 1.83
C LEU A 109 -4.04 -8.40 2.83
N ALA A 110 -4.73 -9.45 2.37
CA ALA A 110 -5.11 -10.58 3.21
C ALA A 110 -3.89 -11.35 3.75
N ALA A 111 -2.86 -11.55 2.92
CA ALA A 111 -1.61 -12.20 3.33
C ALA A 111 -0.81 -11.38 4.34
N LEU A 112 -0.82 -10.05 4.20
CA LEU A 112 -0.23 -9.12 5.18
C LEU A 112 -0.99 -9.16 6.52
N ALA A 113 -2.32 -9.06 6.49
CA ALA A 113 -3.15 -9.14 7.70
C ALA A 113 -2.95 -10.46 8.45
N SER A 114 -2.95 -11.59 7.72
CA SER A 114 -2.76 -12.92 8.32
C SER A 114 -1.39 -13.07 8.99
N ARG A 115 -0.32 -12.49 8.41
CA ARG A 115 1.02 -12.48 9.02
C ARG A 115 1.05 -11.63 10.29
N GLN A 116 0.37 -10.48 10.30
CA GLN A 116 0.30 -9.63 11.48
C GLN A 116 -0.43 -10.33 12.63
N GLU A 117 -1.56 -10.98 12.35
CA GLU A 117 -2.29 -11.77 13.34
C GLU A 117 -1.42 -12.89 13.94
N ALA A 118 -0.66 -13.60 13.10
CA ALA A 118 0.26 -14.64 13.57
C ALA A 118 1.39 -14.09 14.45
N LEU A 119 1.90 -12.90 14.17
CA LEU A 119 2.94 -12.24 14.99
C LEU A 119 2.41 -11.76 16.33
N VAL A 120 1.16 -11.31 16.40
CA VAL A 120 0.53 -10.87 17.66
C VAL A 120 0.11 -12.06 18.54
N ALA A 121 -0.14 -13.22 17.94
CA ALA A 121 -0.51 -14.43 18.64
C ALA A 121 0.69 -15.26 19.16
N ALA A 122 1.92 -14.92 18.77
CA ALA A 122 3.17 -15.59 19.16
C ALA A 122 3.83 -14.89 20.36
#